data_AF-A0A7R9ZR74-F1
#
_entry.id   AF-A0A7R9ZR74-F1
#
_cell.length_a   1.000
_cell.length_b   1.000
_cell.length_c   1.000
_cell.angle_alpha   90.00
_cell.angle_beta   90.00
_cell.angle_gamma   90.00
#
_symmetry.space_group_name_H-M   'P 1'
#
loop_
_entity.id
_entity.type
_entity.pdbx_description
1 polymer ?
#
loop_
_entity_poly.entity_id
_entity_poly.type
_entity_poly.pdbx_seq_one_letter_code
_entity_poly.pdbx_strand_id
1 'polypeptide(L)'
;THPRTSRMFAHYMLQLLSSSFDANLLETVKECIDIQMDHTMQHYAFVGVDASAIAMASILNALSCIPQISCDMLFQMEQLLAYATQLPCQSQSIRELRRELSVVLAQQNFQVDACIDKESALAAANKYGQQSWQQQQCKSTTSSRSVENSPTSTVRI
;
A
#
# COMPACT_ATOMS: atom_id res chain seq x y z
N THR A 1 1.16 -17.04 -5.89
CA THR A 1 2.52 -16.45 -5.79
C THR A 1 2.53 -15.09 -5.08
N HIS A 2 1.54 -14.22 -5.32
CA HIS A 2 1.42 -12.93 -4.61
C HIS A 2 1.43 -12.97 -3.07
N PRO A 3 0.70 -13.85 -2.37
CA PRO A 3 0.46 -13.62 -0.93
C PRO A 3 1.67 -13.89 -0.04
N ARG A 4 2.43 -14.94 -0.34
CA ARG A 4 3.68 -15.25 0.36
C ARG A 4 4.72 -14.15 0.13
N THR A 5 4.74 -13.57 -1.07
CA THR A 5 5.66 -12.48 -1.44
C THR A 5 5.26 -11.17 -0.74
N SER A 6 3.98 -10.81 -0.75
CA SER A 6 3.45 -9.63 -0.04
C SER A 6 3.71 -9.73 1.46
N ARG A 7 3.51 -10.92 2.06
CA ARG A 7 3.77 -11.16 3.49
C ARG A 7 5.25 -11.02 3.84
N MET A 8 6.15 -11.69 3.12
CA MET A 8 7.59 -11.56 3.36
C MET A 8 8.07 -10.11 3.19
N PHE A 9 7.56 -9.40 2.18
CA PHE A 9 7.90 -8.01 1.95
C PHE A 9 7.37 -7.09 3.07
N ALA A 10 6.15 -7.35 3.56
CA ALA A 10 5.57 -6.60 4.66
C ALA A 10 6.36 -6.81 5.97
N HIS A 11 6.76 -8.05 6.27
CA HIS A 11 7.60 -8.34 7.43
C HIS A 11 8.98 -7.70 7.32
N TYR A 12 9.59 -7.70 6.13
CA TYR A 12 10.84 -6.98 5.87
C TYR A 12 10.70 -5.48 6.14
N MET A 13 9.63 -4.86 5.64
CA MET A 13 9.35 -3.43 5.88
C MET A 13 9.08 -3.12 7.35
N LEU A 14 8.36 -3.99 8.05
CA LEU A 14 8.13 -3.86 9.49
C LEU A 14 9.44 -3.95 10.28
N GLN A 15 10.38 -4.80 9.84
CA GLN A 15 11.72 -4.89 10.43
C GLN A 15 12.52 -3.58 10.28
N LEU A 16 12.31 -2.81 9.20
CA LEU A 16 12.95 -1.49 9.05
C LEU A 16 12.48 -0.50 10.11
N LEU A 17 11.27 -0.69 10.62
CA LEU A 17 10.68 0.12 11.69
C LEU A 17 11.07 -0.38 13.09
N SER A 18 11.81 -1.49 13.21
CA SER A 18 12.02 -2.16 14.50
C SER A 18 12.84 -1.35 15.50
N SER A 19 13.61 -0.37 15.02
CA SER A 19 14.36 0.56 15.88
C SER A 19 13.48 1.62 16.55
N SER A 20 12.25 1.82 16.06
CA SER A 20 11.33 2.88 16.48
C SER A 20 10.19 2.38 17.39
N PHE A 21 10.04 1.06 17.56
CA PHE A 21 8.90 0.47 18.26
C PHE A 21 9.31 -0.67 19.20
N ASP A 22 8.49 -0.91 20.22
CA ASP A 22 8.63 -2.04 21.14
C ASP A 22 8.47 -3.38 20.41
N ALA A 23 9.23 -4.40 20.81
CA ALA A 23 9.21 -5.72 20.18
C ALA A 23 7.83 -6.42 20.29
N ASN A 24 7.12 -6.25 21.41
CA ASN A 24 5.79 -6.85 21.57
C ASN A 24 4.78 -6.15 20.65
N LEU A 25 4.89 -4.83 20.52
CA LEU A 25 4.05 -4.05 19.61
C LEU A 25 4.27 -4.47 18.15
N LEU A 26 5.53 -4.67 17.75
CA LEU A 26 5.86 -5.15 16.41
C LEU A 26 5.29 -6.55 16.13
N GLU A 27 5.33 -7.46 17.10
CA GLU A 27 4.72 -8.79 16.92
C GLU A 27 3.19 -8.68 16.77
N THR A 28 2.53 -7.81 17.54
CA THR A 28 1.09 -7.53 17.34
C THR A 28 0.79 -6.95 15.95
N VAL A 29 1.59 -5.99 15.49
CA VAL A 29 1.44 -5.41 14.14
C VAL A 29 1.62 -6.46 13.06
N LYS A 30 2.58 -7.36 13.23
CA LYS A 30 2.85 -8.48 12.33
C LYS A 30 1.67 -9.45 12.25
N GLU A 31 1.08 -9.83 13.39
CA GLU A 31 -0.15 -10.65 13.42
C GLU A 31 -1.30 -9.95 12.69
N CYS A 32 -1.49 -8.65 12.91
CA CYS A 32 -2.49 -7.87 12.19
C CYS A 32 -2.24 -7.85 10.68
N ILE A 33 -0.98 -7.65 10.25
CA ILE A 33 -0.61 -7.71 8.83
C ILE A 33 -0.94 -9.07 8.24
N ASP A 34 -0.65 -10.17 8.94
CA ASP A 34 -0.91 -11.51 8.44
C ASP A 34 -2.40 -11.77 8.21
N ILE A 35 -3.26 -11.33 9.13
CA ILE A 35 -4.72 -11.37 8.99
C ILE A 35 -5.18 -10.51 7.81
N GLN A 36 -4.69 -9.28 7.70
CA GLN A 36 -5.07 -8.37 6.61
C GLN A 36 -4.66 -8.94 5.24
N MET A 37 -3.47 -9.56 5.14
CA MET A 37 -3.02 -10.23 3.92
C MET A 37 -3.98 -11.34 3.52
N ASP A 38 -4.43 -12.18 4.46
CA ASP A 38 -5.37 -13.26 4.15
C ASP A 38 -6.72 -12.72 3.61
N HIS A 39 -7.19 -11.56 4.09
CA HIS A 39 -8.38 -10.92 3.54
C HIS A 39 -8.18 -10.33 2.15
N THR A 40 -7.02 -9.72 1.87
CA THR A 40 -6.73 -9.20 0.53
C THR A 40 -6.67 -10.31 -0.52
N MET A 41 -6.28 -11.52 -0.13
CA MET A 41 -6.26 -12.68 -1.02
C MET A 41 -7.65 -13.14 -1.46
N GLN A 42 -8.66 -12.96 -0.62
CA GLN A 42 -10.01 -13.46 -0.85
C GLN A 42 -10.86 -12.47 -1.65
N HIS A 43 -10.40 -11.22 -1.80
CA HIS A 43 -11.21 -10.15 -2.36
C HIS A 43 -10.72 -9.73 -3.77
N TYR A 44 -11.62 -9.75 -4.75
CA TYR A 44 -11.30 -9.47 -6.16
C TYR A 44 -10.69 -8.08 -6.38
N ALA A 45 -11.00 -7.12 -5.50
CA ALA A 45 -10.47 -5.76 -5.57
C ALA A 45 -8.93 -5.68 -5.54
N PHE A 46 -8.24 -6.68 -4.98
CA PHE A 46 -6.77 -6.69 -4.89
C PHE A 46 -6.09 -7.49 -6.00
N VAL A 47 -6.86 -8.09 -6.92
CA VAL A 47 -6.32 -8.84 -8.04
C VAL A 47 -5.59 -7.89 -8.99
N GLY A 48 -4.30 -8.11 -9.20
CA GLY A 48 -3.45 -7.27 -10.06
C GLY A 48 -2.86 -6.04 -9.37
N VAL A 49 -3.05 -5.88 -8.06
CA VAL A 49 -2.30 -4.91 -7.26
C VAL A 49 -0.89 -5.46 -6.97
N ASP A 50 0.12 -4.61 -7.05
CA ASP A 50 1.49 -4.98 -6.69
C ASP A 50 1.60 -5.44 -5.24
N ALA A 51 2.34 -6.54 -5.02
CA ALA A 51 2.51 -7.16 -3.71
C ALA A 51 3.05 -6.19 -2.65
N SER A 52 3.94 -5.29 -3.07
CA SER A 52 4.55 -4.25 -2.25
C SER A 52 3.60 -3.11 -1.88
N ALA A 53 2.65 -2.77 -2.77
CA ALA A 53 1.61 -1.80 -2.45
C ALA A 53 0.62 -2.37 -1.42
N ILE A 54 0.23 -3.64 -1.57
CA ILE A 54 -0.57 -4.35 -0.57
C ILE A 54 0.18 -4.38 0.77
N ALA A 55 1.47 -4.74 0.77
CA ALA A 55 2.32 -4.73 1.95
C ALA A 55 2.34 -3.37 2.66
N MET A 56 2.58 -2.29 1.92
CA MET A 56 2.57 -0.93 2.43
C MET A 56 1.22 -0.58 3.07
N ALA A 57 0.12 -0.84 2.35
CA ALA A 57 -1.23 -0.53 2.84
C ALA A 57 -1.55 -1.31 4.12
N SER A 58 -1.20 -2.59 4.20
CA SER A 58 -1.45 -3.40 5.40
C SER A 58 -0.61 -2.98 6.60
N ILE A 59 0.67 -2.60 6.41
CA ILE A 59 1.50 -2.09 7.49
C ILE A 59 0.89 -0.80 8.04
N LEU A 60 0.58 0.16 7.17
CA LEU A 60 0.04 1.46 7.59
C LEU A 60 -1.34 1.30 8.25
N ASN A 61 -2.18 0.41 7.75
CA ASN A 61 -3.47 0.12 8.37
C ASN A 61 -3.29 -0.53 9.76
N ALA A 62 -2.44 -1.56 9.88
CA ALA A 62 -2.15 -2.19 11.17
C ALA A 62 -1.56 -1.19 12.19
N LEU A 63 -0.65 -0.32 11.76
CA LEU A 63 -0.09 0.73 12.61
C LEU A 63 -1.15 1.76 13.03
N SER A 64 -2.12 2.06 12.16
CA SER A 64 -3.20 3.01 12.50
C SER A 64 -4.15 2.56 13.59
N CYS A 65 -4.21 1.26 13.86
CA CYS A 65 -5.00 0.73 14.96
C CYS A 65 -4.30 0.87 16.32
N ILE A 66 -3.05 1.33 16.35
CA ILE A 66 -2.29 1.56 17.59
C ILE A 66 -2.66 2.94 18.15
N PRO A 67 -3.21 3.03 19.38
CA PRO A 67 -3.66 4.32 19.94
C PRO A 67 -2.58 5.40 20.04
N GLN A 68 -1.31 4.99 20.14
CA GLN A 68 -0.17 5.90 20.23
C GLN A 68 0.26 6.48 18.88
N ILE A 69 -0.22 5.94 17.77
CA ILE A 69 0.16 6.37 16.42
C ILE A 69 -0.86 7.36 15.88
N SER A 70 -0.43 8.60 15.65
CA SER A 70 -1.27 9.62 15.00
C SER A 70 -1.26 9.49 13.48
N CYS A 71 -2.25 10.11 12.82
CA CYS A 71 -2.33 10.14 11.36
C CYS A 71 -1.16 10.86 10.70
N ASP A 72 -0.61 11.88 11.36
CA ASP A 72 0.60 12.57 10.89
C ASP A 72 1.83 11.64 10.96
N MET A 73 1.97 10.85 12.03
CA MET A 73 3.03 9.84 12.15
C MET A 73 2.92 8.78 11.05
N LEU A 74 1.70 8.32 10.77
CA LEU A 74 1.46 7.38 9.66
C LEU A 74 1.85 7.95 8.31
N PHE A 75 1.53 9.22 8.06
CA PHE A 75 1.90 9.86 6.81
C PHE A 75 3.42 9.98 6.67
N GLN A 76 4.13 10.31 7.76
CA GLN A 76 5.60 10.32 7.76
C GLN A 76 6.19 8.91 7.54
N MET A 77 5.61 7.89 8.17
CA MET A 77 6.01 6.49 7.98
C MET A 77 5.76 6.01 6.55
N GLU A 78 4.64 6.39 5.93
CA GLU A 78 4.36 6.10 4.51
C GLU A 78 5.46 6.65 3.61
N GLN A 79 5.87 7.90 3.81
CA GLN A 79 6.96 8.50 3.02
C GLN A 79 8.31 7.80 3.24
N LEU A 80 8.65 7.49 4.49
CA LEU A 80 9.89 6.79 4.84
C LEU A 80 9.94 5.40 4.22
N LEU A 81 8.84 4.65 4.34
CA LEU A 81 8.73 3.31 3.77
C LEU A 81 8.76 3.36 2.25
N ALA A 82 8.06 4.29 1.61
CA ALA A 82 8.08 4.46 0.15
C ALA A 82 9.50 4.76 -0.36
N TYR A 83 10.23 5.63 0.33
CA TYR A 83 11.63 5.93 0.05
C TYR A 83 12.53 4.69 0.24
N ALA A 84 12.44 4.03 1.41
CA ALA A 84 13.30 2.89 1.76
C ALA A 84 13.09 1.68 0.85
N THR A 85 11.89 1.51 0.31
CA THR A 85 11.54 0.40 -0.58
C THR A 85 11.61 0.74 -2.07
N GLN A 86 11.96 1.99 -2.41
CA GLN A 86 12.00 2.50 -3.78
C GLN A 86 10.70 2.22 -4.55
N LEU A 87 9.57 2.26 -3.87
CA LEU A 87 8.29 1.94 -4.50
C LEU A 87 7.87 3.08 -5.42
N PRO A 88 7.55 2.79 -6.71
CA PRO A 88 7.09 3.81 -7.64
C PRO A 88 5.64 4.27 -7.38
N CYS A 89 4.97 3.73 -6.35
CA CYS A 89 3.59 4.04 -6.03
C CYS A 89 3.45 5.46 -5.47
N GLN A 90 2.50 6.22 -6.02
CA GLN A 90 2.15 7.54 -5.49
C GLN A 90 1.38 7.40 -4.17
N SER A 91 1.61 8.31 -3.22
CA SER A 91 0.93 8.34 -1.91
C SER A 91 -0.61 8.30 -2.04
N GLN A 92 -1.16 8.95 -3.08
CA GLN A 92 -2.60 8.92 -3.36
C GLN A 92 -3.11 7.49 -3.62
N SER A 93 -2.36 6.67 -4.35
CA SER A 93 -2.73 5.29 -4.65
C SER A 93 -2.66 4.38 -3.43
N ILE A 94 -1.71 4.59 -2.52
CA ILE A 94 -1.61 3.84 -1.25
C ILE A 94 -2.77 4.18 -0.32
N ARG A 95 -3.17 5.46 -0.26
CA ARG A 95 -4.33 5.88 0.53
C ARG A 95 -5.64 5.26 0.02
N GLU A 96 -5.83 5.21 -1.30
CA GLU A 96 -6.98 4.53 -1.91
C GLU A 96 -6.95 3.03 -1.61
N LEU A 97 -5.79 2.39 -1.71
CA LEU A 97 -5.65 0.97 -1.37
C LEU A 97 -5.93 0.68 0.11
N ARG A 98 -5.50 1.56 1.02
CA ARG A 98 -5.85 1.49 2.45
C ARG A 98 -7.36 1.64 2.67
N ARG A 99 -8.04 2.50 1.90
CA ARG A 99 -9.50 2.64 1.96
C ARG A 99 -10.20 1.37 1.51
N GLU A 100 -9.79 0.77 0.40
CA GLU A 100 -10.32 -0.52 -0.08
C GLU A 100 -10.07 -1.65 0.94
N LEU A 101 -8.88 -1.68 1.56
CA LEU A 101 -8.58 -2.64 2.62
C LEU A 101 -9.49 -2.43 3.83
N SER A 102 -9.67 -1.19 4.26
CA SER A 102 -10.58 -0.81 5.35
C SER A 102 -12.03 -1.20 5.06
N VAL A 103 -12.50 -1.09 3.81
CA VAL A 103 -13.81 -1.58 3.38
C VAL A 103 -13.94 -3.09 3.61
N VAL A 104 -12.96 -3.86 3.13
CA VAL A 104 -12.98 -5.32 3.24
C VAL A 104 -12.91 -5.77 4.69
N LEU A 105 -12.07 -5.12 5.51
CA LEU A 105 -11.98 -5.40 6.95
C LEU A 105 -13.28 -5.05 7.68
N ALA A 106 -13.91 -3.91 7.36
CA ALA A 106 -15.18 -3.50 7.97
C ALA A 106 -16.32 -4.47 7.65
N GLN A 107 -16.41 -4.99 6.42
CA GLN A 107 -17.38 -6.02 6.04
C GLN A 107 -17.21 -7.32 6.85
N GLN A 108 -15.99 -7.58 7.34
CA GLN A 108 -15.64 -8.74 8.15
C GLN A 108 -15.64 -8.43 9.66
N ASN A 109 -16.12 -7.25 10.08
CA ASN A 109 -16.16 -6.77 11.47
C ASN A 109 -14.78 -6.59 12.14
N PHE A 110 -13.72 -6.37 11.36
CA PHE A 110 -12.40 -6.03 11.89
C PHE A 110 -12.25 -4.54 12.16
N GLN A 111 -11.22 -4.18 12.95
CA GLN A 111 -10.84 -2.79 13.15
C GLN A 111 -10.43 -2.14 11.83
N VAL A 112 -10.87 -0.91 11.65
CA VAL A 112 -10.72 -0.12 10.44
C VAL A 112 -9.69 0.97 10.71
N ASP A 113 -8.96 1.36 9.67
CA ASP A 113 -7.90 2.36 9.74
C ASP A 113 -8.38 3.63 10.47
N ALA A 114 -7.78 3.97 11.60
CA ALA A 114 -8.22 5.10 12.43
C ALA A 114 -8.07 6.45 11.71
N CYS A 115 -7.27 6.50 10.65
CA CYS A 115 -7.05 7.69 9.83
C CYS A 115 -7.98 7.76 8.61
N ILE A 116 -8.85 6.76 8.44
CA ILE A 116 -9.91 6.75 7.45
C ILE A 116 -11.23 6.77 8.20
N ASP A 117 -12.00 7.84 7.99
CA ASP A 117 -13.33 7.97 8.60
C ASP A 117 -14.18 6.72 8.31
N LYS A 118 -14.70 6.09 9.37
CA LYS A 118 -15.49 4.86 9.31
C LYS A 118 -16.74 5.02 8.44
N GLU A 119 -17.38 6.19 8.47
CA GLU A 119 -18.51 6.50 7.59
C GLU A 119 -18.08 6.55 6.12
N SER A 120 -16.91 7.14 5.85
CA SER A 120 -16.32 7.17 4.51
C SER A 120 -15.94 5.78 3.98
N ALA A 121 -15.48 4.88 4.86
CA ALA A 121 -15.17 3.49 4.51
C ALA A 121 -16.46 2.68 4.26
N LEU A 122 -17.50 2.83 5.07
CA LEU A 122 -18.78 2.16 4.84
C LEU A 122 -19.52 2.69 3.60
N ALA A 123 -19.45 4.00 3.34
CA ALA A 123 -19.98 4.61 2.13
C ALA A 123 -19.24 4.10 0.87
N ALA A 124 -17.91 3.94 0.98
CA ALA A 124 -17.10 3.29 -0.04
C ALA A 124 -17.55 1.83 -0.25
N ALA A 125 -17.74 1.04 0.81
CA ALA A 125 -18.21 -0.35 0.71
C ALA A 125 -19.52 -0.48 -0.09
N ASN A 126 -20.48 0.43 0.16
CA ASN A 126 -21.77 0.46 -0.53
C ASN A 126 -21.65 0.95 -1.99
N LYS A 127 -20.64 1.75 -2.33
CA LYS A 127 -20.42 2.31 -3.68
C LYS A 127 -19.53 1.41 -4.55
N TYR A 128 -18.53 0.76 -3.96
CA TYR A 128 -17.53 -0.09 -4.64
C TYR A 128 -17.94 -1.56 -4.75
N GLY A 129 -19.07 -1.97 -4.15
CA GLY A 129 -19.75 -3.23 -4.49
C GLY A 129 -20.08 -3.37 -6.00
N GLN A 130 -19.88 -2.32 -6.81
CA GLN A 130 -20.08 -2.32 -8.27
C GLN A 130 -18.86 -1.92 -9.12
N GLN A 131 -17.72 -1.51 -8.55
CA GLN A 131 -16.55 -1.08 -9.35
C GLN A 131 -15.25 -1.68 -8.82
N SER A 132 -14.73 -2.68 -9.54
CA SER A 132 -13.41 -3.27 -9.30
C SER A 132 -12.29 -2.26 -9.55
N TRP A 133 -11.25 -2.26 -8.70
CA TRP A 133 -10.03 -1.43 -8.72
C TRP A 133 -9.21 -1.44 -10.04
N GLN A 134 -9.66 -2.16 -11.08
CA GLN A 134 -8.93 -2.38 -12.35
C GLN A 134 -8.57 -1.12 -13.17
N GLN A 135 -8.93 0.10 -12.78
CA GLN A 135 -8.72 1.29 -13.62
C GLN A 135 -7.62 2.28 -13.20
N GLN A 136 -6.96 2.11 -12.05
CA GLN A 136 -5.85 3.00 -11.65
C GLN A 136 -4.59 2.22 -11.28
N GLN A 137 -4.16 1.36 -12.20
CA GLN A 137 -2.80 0.84 -12.17
C GLN A 137 -1.82 2.00 -12.32
N CYS A 138 -0.78 2.00 -11.47
CA CYS A 138 0.42 2.81 -11.63
C CYS A 138 1.01 2.52 -13.01
N LYS A 139 0.59 3.26 -14.04
CA LYS A 139 1.26 3.20 -15.33
C LYS A 139 2.67 3.67 -15.10
N SER A 140 3.62 2.74 -15.20
CA SER A 140 5.02 3.07 -15.37
C SER A 140 5.08 4.10 -16.50
N THR A 141 5.52 5.31 -16.18
CA THR A 141 5.94 6.26 -17.19
C THR A 141 7.21 5.69 -17.80
N THR A 142 7.02 4.70 -18.68
CA THR A 142 8.04 4.35 -19.66
C THR A 142 8.03 5.55 -20.58
N SER A 143 8.94 6.49 -20.29
CA SER A 143 9.29 7.56 -21.21
C SER A 143 9.67 6.91 -22.52
N SER A 144 8.71 6.88 -23.45
CA SER A 144 8.99 6.67 -24.85
C SER A 144 9.78 7.91 -25.27
N ARG A 145 11.10 7.89 -25.05
CA ARG A 145 12.01 8.78 -25.76
C ARG A 145 11.88 8.38 -27.22
N SER A 146 11.07 9.15 -27.94
CA SER A 146 11.15 9.32 -29.38
C SER A 146 12.63 9.50 -29.72
N VAL A 147 13.19 8.52 -30.42
CA VAL A 147 14.48 8.69 -31.08
C VAL A 147 14.22 9.65 -32.24
N GLU A 148 14.40 10.95 -31.99
CA GLU A 148 14.44 11.93 -33.06
C GLU A 148 15.70 11.68 -33.88
N ASN A 149 15.47 11.35 -35.16
CA ASN A 149 16.47 11.30 -36.20
C ASN A 149 17.24 12.63 -36.26
N SER A 150 18.50 12.62 -35.82
CA SER A 150 19.46 13.66 -36.18
C SER A 150 20.32 13.12 -37.33
N PRO A 151 20.27 13.71 -38.54
CA PRO A 151 21.18 13.32 -39.60
C PRO A 151 22.59 13.84 -39.28
N THR A 152 23.52 12.91 -39.40
CA THR A 152 24.97 13.04 -39.52
C THR A 152 25.42 14.35 -40.17
N SER A 153 26.27 15.13 -39.49
CA SER A 153 27.22 16.02 -40.15
C SER A 153 28.57 15.93 -39.46
N THR A 154 29.52 15.41 -40.23
CA THR A 154 30.93 15.19 -39.92
C THR A 154 31.73 16.49 -40.14
N VAL A 155 33.02 16.49 -39.73
CA VAL A 155 34.16 17.35 -40.18
C VAL A 155 34.48 18.54 -39.24
N ARG A 156 35.71 18.85 -38.78
CA ARG A 156 37.10 18.30 -38.79
C ARG A 156 37.93 19.05 -37.72
N ILE A 157 38.90 18.33 -37.14
CA ILE A 157 40.09 18.72 -36.34
C ILE A 157 39.84 19.47 -35.02
#